data_AF-A0A182FVB2-F1
#
_entry.id   AF-A0A182FVB2-F1
#
_cell.length_a   1.000
_cell.length_b   1.000
_cell.length_c   1.000
_cell.angle_alpha   90.00
_cell.angle_beta   90.00
_cell.angle_gamma   90.00
#
_symmetry.space_group_name_H-M   'P 1'
#
loop_
_entity.id
_entity.type
_entity.pdbx_description
1 polymer ?
#
loop_
_entity_poly.entity_id
_entity_poly.type
_entity_poly.pdbx_seq_one_letter_code
_entity_poly.pdbx_strand_id
1 'polypeptide(L)'
;MTLTLDTVAPSQFGHRAVNMALKFVTLLLVVILIAGPALLPACLGQDVIGAYLRCRNEFDIEPTVFDAVRAGDFSVRSPLVECFGECLVKRAGFMNDDFTFNRDTIMRFTNRFVSKESSEEVFSRCTGNVVPTYCSTAFEVYQCIYEHVNQKWNEGNWYLVTVVLVALLVLLASNGCNAQDFKGAIDHCTKDFDIDMDIVISLKYGDFTERDPLIECFTECLMKKSGFMYDDYTYNKTLIIGFAGRYLEPEGAQIVYDNCIDRFGQTVCVTGFEMYQCIHETAVSEWMHSPVLLFCATVLLATATVGQPLNDEQVKKAEGFAVGCLEQFKTLNKEHLLLLRDGDFSKVDGETKCFLRCFLQQAKFMDADGKLDADYVIERLSVTQEKAKVEALVKKCGVEPHPSDSCETAFRAVECYHREKASLL
;
A
#
# COMPACT_ATOMS: atom_id res chain seq x y z
N MET A 1 82.47 27.40 2.10
CA MET A 1 83.22 26.12 2.10
C MET A 1 82.34 25.13 2.84
N THR A 2 81.95 24.07 2.15
CA THR A 2 80.88 23.12 2.47
C THR A 2 81.13 22.27 3.72
N LEU A 3 80.12 22.17 4.58
CA LEU A 3 80.00 21.18 5.65
C LEU A 3 79.20 19.98 5.15
N THR A 4 79.77 18.78 5.27
CA THR A 4 79.13 17.48 5.09
C THR A 4 78.44 17.07 6.40
N LEU A 5 77.24 16.51 6.30
CA LEU A 5 76.52 15.89 7.43
C LEU A 5 76.12 14.47 7.05
N ASP A 6 76.59 13.54 7.87
CA ASP A 6 76.44 12.09 7.75
C ASP A 6 75.00 11.60 7.98
N THR A 7 74.74 10.44 7.40
CA THR A 7 73.52 9.62 7.41
C THR A 7 73.21 8.99 8.77
N VAL A 8 71.94 9.01 9.19
CA VAL A 8 71.37 8.11 10.21
C VAL A 8 70.21 7.32 9.60
N ALA A 9 70.25 5.99 9.74
CA ALA A 9 69.24 5.05 9.27
C ALA A 9 68.02 4.95 10.22
N PRO A 10 66.79 4.71 9.73
CA PRO A 10 65.61 4.54 10.56
C PRO A 10 65.36 3.08 10.92
N SER A 11 65.09 2.76 12.20
CA SER A 11 64.64 1.40 12.58
C SER A 11 63.64 1.36 13.76
N GLN A 12 62.67 0.44 13.61
CA GLN A 12 61.97 -0.36 14.62
C GLN A 12 60.67 0.10 15.32
N PHE A 13 60.19 1.34 15.23
CA PHE A 13 58.91 1.70 15.88
C PHE A 13 57.64 1.36 15.07
N GLY A 14 57.75 1.17 13.76
CA GLY A 14 56.58 0.96 12.87
C GLY A 14 55.97 -0.45 12.91
N HIS A 15 56.74 -1.50 13.20
CA HIS A 15 56.25 -2.88 13.06
C HIS A 15 55.29 -3.34 14.17
N ARG A 16 55.40 -2.80 15.40
CA ARG A 16 54.48 -3.17 16.50
C ARG A 16 53.11 -2.51 16.37
N ALA A 17 53.05 -1.27 15.88
CA ALA A 17 51.79 -0.56 15.65
C ALA A 17 50.97 -1.20 14.52
N VAL A 18 51.64 -1.63 13.44
CA VAL A 18 51.00 -2.31 12.30
C VAL A 18 50.43 -3.67 12.70
N ASN A 19 51.13 -4.44 13.53
CA ASN A 19 50.65 -5.74 14.00
C ASN A 19 49.46 -5.64 14.98
N MET A 20 49.38 -4.56 15.76
CA MET A 20 48.24 -4.31 16.66
C MET A 20 47.01 -3.85 15.90
N ALA A 21 47.18 -2.99 14.89
CA ALA A 21 46.12 -2.57 13.98
C ALA A 21 45.57 -3.75 13.16
N LEU A 22 46.44 -4.63 12.65
CA LEU A 22 46.03 -5.82 11.91
C LEU A 22 45.16 -6.75 12.75
N LYS A 23 45.55 -7.02 14.00
CA LYS A 23 44.77 -7.86 14.93
C LYS A 23 43.43 -7.25 15.31
N PHE A 24 43.35 -5.92 15.46
CA PHE A 24 42.10 -5.22 15.71
C PHE A 24 41.14 -5.32 14.51
N VAL A 25 41.66 -5.16 13.29
CA VAL A 25 40.88 -5.31 12.05
C VAL A 25 40.39 -6.74 11.87
N THR A 26 41.21 -7.75 12.16
CA THR A 26 40.78 -9.15 12.10
C THR A 26 39.69 -9.47 13.12
N LEU A 27 39.81 -8.95 14.36
CA LEU A 27 38.79 -9.14 15.39
C LEU A 27 37.47 -8.45 15.02
N LEU A 28 37.52 -7.24 14.45
CA LEU A 28 36.33 -6.51 13.99
C LEU A 28 35.63 -7.23 12.83
N LEU A 29 36.40 -7.77 11.87
CA LEU A 29 35.87 -8.56 10.76
C LEU A 29 35.20 -9.85 11.24
N VAL A 30 35.79 -10.53 12.23
CA VAL A 30 35.21 -11.74 12.84
C VAL A 30 33.93 -11.40 13.62
N VAL A 31 33.88 -10.29 14.35
CA VAL A 31 32.66 -9.82 15.02
C VAL A 31 31.57 -9.47 14.02
N ILE A 32 31.90 -8.84 12.88
CA ILE A 32 30.94 -8.54 11.81
C ILE A 32 30.43 -9.82 11.12
N LEU A 33 31.29 -10.83 10.93
CA LEU A 33 30.92 -12.13 10.35
C LEU A 33 30.06 -12.99 11.28
N ILE A 34 30.28 -12.92 12.60
CA ILE A 34 29.56 -13.73 13.59
C ILE A 34 28.28 -13.03 14.08
N ALA A 35 28.28 -11.71 14.24
CA ALA A 35 27.13 -10.94 14.71
C ALA A 35 26.25 -10.37 13.58
N GLY A 36 26.77 -10.30 12.34
CA GLY A 36 26.07 -9.80 11.16
C GLY A 36 24.74 -10.51 10.84
N PRO A 37 24.62 -11.85 10.99
CA PRO A 37 23.35 -12.55 10.76
C PRO A 37 22.26 -12.23 11.79
N ALA A 38 22.62 -11.71 12.98
CA ALA A 38 21.69 -11.47 14.08
C ALA A 38 21.13 -10.03 14.13
N LEU A 39 21.59 -9.15 13.24
CA LEU A 39 21.21 -7.72 13.21
C LEU A 39 20.49 -7.30 11.92
N LEU A 40 19.95 -8.25 11.15
CA LEU A 40 19.09 -7.91 10.02
C LEU A 40 17.73 -7.42 10.56
N PRO A 41 17.34 -6.16 10.28
CA PRO A 41 16.01 -5.68 10.63
C PRO A 41 14.98 -6.57 9.94
N ALA A 42 14.04 -7.10 10.71
CA ALA A 42 12.85 -7.75 10.18
C ALA A 42 12.22 -6.82 9.12
N CYS A 43 12.16 -7.29 7.87
CA CYS A 43 11.49 -6.59 6.78
C CYS A 43 9.96 -6.67 6.97
N LEU A 44 9.43 -5.91 7.93
CA LEU A 44 8.03 -5.51 7.96
C LEU A 44 7.87 -4.40 6.93
N GLY A 45 7.38 -4.75 5.74
CA GLY A 45 7.18 -3.81 4.64
C GLY A 45 5.94 -2.96 4.86
N GLN A 46 6.09 -1.62 4.88
CA GLN A 46 4.98 -0.71 4.59
C GLN A 46 4.41 -1.03 3.20
N ASP A 47 3.08 -1.05 3.07
CA ASP A 47 2.37 -1.22 1.80
C ASP A 47 2.43 0.06 0.93
N VAL A 48 3.64 0.50 0.60
CA VAL A 48 3.87 1.71 -0.22
C VAL A 48 3.28 1.53 -1.62
N ILE A 49 3.31 0.30 -2.15
CA ILE A 49 2.80 -0.01 -3.50
C ILE A 49 1.27 -0.02 -3.51
N GLY A 50 0.61 -0.59 -2.50
CA GLY A 50 -0.86 -0.52 -2.41
C GLY A 50 -1.33 0.90 -2.11
N ALA A 51 -0.61 1.66 -1.28
CA ALA A 51 -0.88 3.08 -1.08
C ALA A 51 -0.77 3.84 -2.41
N TYR A 52 0.28 3.58 -3.20
CA TYR A 52 0.46 4.14 -4.54
C TYR A 52 -0.72 3.84 -5.47
N LEU A 53 -1.12 2.57 -5.61
CA LEU A 53 -2.20 2.19 -6.53
C LEU A 53 -3.54 2.81 -6.13
N ARG A 54 -3.87 2.79 -4.82
CA ARG A 54 -5.11 3.37 -4.32
C ARG A 54 -5.15 4.88 -4.53
N CYS A 55 -4.06 5.59 -4.23
CA CYS A 55 -3.98 7.04 -4.43
C CYS A 55 -3.91 7.42 -5.91
N ARG A 56 -3.17 6.66 -6.72
CA ARG A 56 -3.09 6.88 -8.16
C ARG A 56 -4.48 6.81 -8.80
N ASN A 57 -5.25 5.78 -8.47
CA ASN A 57 -6.61 5.61 -8.98
C ASN A 57 -7.58 6.68 -8.43
N GLU A 58 -7.38 7.13 -7.19
CA GLU A 58 -8.18 8.18 -6.56
C GLU A 58 -7.97 9.56 -7.18
N PHE A 59 -6.75 9.85 -7.67
CA PHE A 59 -6.37 11.14 -8.25
C PHE A 59 -6.10 11.10 -9.76
N ASP A 60 -6.39 9.97 -10.41
CA ASP A 60 -6.17 9.72 -11.85
C ASP A 60 -4.76 10.12 -12.32
N ILE A 61 -3.74 9.73 -11.56
CA ILE A 61 -2.35 10.10 -11.85
C ILE A 61 -1.73 9.13 -12.86
N GLU A 62 -1.21 9.65 -13.97
CA GLU A 62 -0.46 8.85 -14.93
C GLU A 62 0.78 8.22 -14.27
N PRO A 63 1.13 6.95 -14.58
CA PRO A 63 2.31 6.29 -14.02
C PRO A 63 3.62 7.07 -14.24
N THR A 64 3.74 7.75 -15.37
CA THR A 64 4.88 8.58 -15.78
C THR A 64 5.16 9.74 -14.81
N VAL A 65 4.11 10.33 -14.22
CA VAL A 65 4.23 11.42 -13.25
C VAL A 65 4.88 10.94 -11.95
N PHE A 66 4.50 9.74 -11.49
CA PHE A 66 5.13 9.13 -10.32
C PHE A 66 6.59 8.77 -10.60
N ASP A 67 6.89 8.25 -11.78
CA ASP A 67 8.27 7.95 -12.17
C ASP A 67 9.14 9.22 -12.24
N ALA A 68 8.59 10.33 -12.72
CA ALA A 68 9.26 11.63 -12.72
C ALA A 68 9.58 12.09 -11.29
N VAL A 69 8.58 12.12 -10.39
CA VAL A 69 8.77 12.50 -8.98
C VAL A 69 9.77 11.58 -8.27
N ARG A 70 9.71 10.26 -8.52
CA ARG A 70 10.64 9.27 -7.99
C ARG A 70 12.07 9.48 -8.49
N ALA A 71 12.23 9.98 -9.71
CA ALA A 71 13.53 10.33 -10.29
C ALA A 71 14.03 11.72 -9.86
N GLY A 72 13.25 12.45 -9.05
CA GLY A 72 13.59 13.80 -8.59
C GLY A 72 13.20 14.91 -9.57
N ASP A 73 12.38 14.61 -10.58
CA ASP A 73 11.77 15.63 -11.42
C ASP A 73 10.48 16.14 -10.76
N PHE A 74 10.61 17.25 -10.04
CA PHE A 74 9.50 17.93 -9.37
C PHE A 74 8.78 18.94 -10.29
N SER A 75 9.15 19.04 -11.57
CA SER A 75 8.50 19.97 -12.51
C SER A 75 7.07 19.56 -12.88
N VAL A 76 6.73 18.27 -12.68
CA VAL A 76 5.38 17.71 -12.86
C VAL A 76 4.38 18.12 -11.76
N ARG A 77 4.79 19.01 -10.84
CA ARG A 77 3.96 19.50 -9.74
C ARG A 77 2.66 20.12 -10.26
N SER A 78 1.54 19.63 -9.73
CA SER A 78 0.20 20.17 -9.94
C SER A 78 -0.64 19.92 -8.68
N PRO A 79 -1.79 20.59 -8.50
CA PRO A 79 -2.66 20.34 -7.35
C PRO A 79 -3.07 18.86 -7.20
N LEU A 80 -3.28 18.14 -8.30
CA LEU A 80 -3.59 16.71 -8.30
C LEU A 80 -2.40 15.87 -7.80
N VAL A 81 -1.19 16.21 -8.24
CA VAL A 81 0.05 15.52 -7.83
C VAL A 81 0.36 15.77 -6.36
N GLU A 82 0.09 16.97 -5.86
CA GLU A 82 0.18 17.30 -4.44
C GLU A 82 -0.78 16.44 -3.61
N CYS A 83 -2.05 16.34 -4.02
CA CYS A 83 -3.05 15.56 -3.29
C CYS A 83 -2.78 14.04 -3.35
N PHE A 84 -2.31 13.55 -4.50
CA PHE A 84 -1.78 12.20 -4.64
C PHE A 84 -0.61 11.95 -3.69
N GLY A 85 0.33 12.88 -3.61
CA GLY A 85 1.48 12.82 -2.70
C GLY A 85 1.04 12.70 -1.25
N GLU A 86 0.11 13.55 -0.80
CA GLU A 86 -0.47 13.48 0.55
C GLU A 86 -1.14 12.14 0.83
N CYS A 87 -2.01 11.69 -0.07
CA CYS A 87 -2.66 10.39 0.04
C CYS A 87 -1.64 9.25 0.18
N LEU A 88 -0.61 9.26 -0.67
CA LEU A 88 0.42 8.23 -0.70
C LEU A 88 1.18 8.18 0.62
N VAL A 89 1.67 9.33 1.11
CA VAL A 89 2.48 9.36 2.34
C VAL A 89 1.66 9.06 3.59
N LYS A 90 0.37 9.42 3.62
CA LYS A 90 -0.54 9.07 4.73
C LYS A 90 -0.82 7.57 4.74
N ARG A 91 -1.24 7.00 3.61
CA ARG A 91 -1.54 5.56 3.49
C ARG A 91 -0.30 4.67 3.64
N ALA A 92 0.86 5.17 3.23
CA ALA A 92 2.11 4.48 3.45
C ALA A 92 2.61 4.62 4.91
N GLY A 93 2.03 5.50 5.73
CA GLY A 93 2.39 5.66 7.16
C GLY A 93 3.57 6.61 7.43
N PHE A 94 3.98 7.42 6.45
CA PHE A 94 5.00 8.46 6.64
C PHE A 94 4.42 9.72 7.28
N MET A 95 3.12 9.96 7.11
CA MET A 95 2.39 11.13 7.59
C MET A 95 1.10 10.69 8.27
N ASN A 96 0.72 11.37 9.35
CA ASN A 96 -0.53 11.17 10.07
C ASN A 96 -1.62 12.08 9.51
N ASP A 97 -2.88 11.82 9.88
CA ASP A 97 -4.02 12.62 9.44
C ASP A 97 -3.99 14.07 9.95
N ASP A 98 -3.31 14.31 11.08
CA ASP A 98 -3.09 15.63 11.69
C ASP A 98 -1.92 16.42 11.08
N PHE A 99 -1.41 15.97 9.92
CA PHE A 99 -0.27 16.54 9.21
C PHE A 99 1.08 16.41 9.91
N THR A 100 1.17 15.66 11.01
CA THR A 100 2.46 15.32 11.63
C THR A 100 3.14 14.18 10.87
N PHE A 101 4.47 14.14 10.92
CA PHE A 101 5.26 13.14 10.20
C PHE A 101 5.77 12.04 11.14
N ASN A 102 5.67 10.80 10.70
CA ASN A 102 6.13 9.63 11.46
C ASN A 102 7.65 9.54 11.38
N ARG A 103 8.31 10.01 12.45
CA ARG A 103 9.78 10.06 12.57
C ARG A 103 10.42 8.71 12.31
N ASP A 104 9.98 7.67 13.00
CA ASP A 104 10.63 6.35 12.91
C ASP A 104 10.52 5.76 11.52
N THR A 105 9.39 5.99 10.86
CA THR A 105 9.13 5.54 9.50
C THR A 105 10.00 6.27 8.48
N ILE A 106 10.08 7.60 8.55
CA ILE A 106 10.97 8.39 7.68
C ILE A 106 12.43 8.04 7.94
N MET A 107 12.86 7.99 9.20
CA MET A 107 14.24 7.63 9.57
C MET A 107 14.61 6.23 9.07
N ARG A 108 13.73 5.24 9.21
CA ARG A 108 13.95 3.89 8.70
C ARG A 108 14.12 3.88 7.17
N PHE A 109 13.38 4.73 6.47
CA PHE A 109 13.49 4.86 5.01
C PHE A 109 14.79 5.58 4.59
N THR A 110 15.09 6.74 5.17
CA THR A 110 16.26 7.56 4.82
C THR A 110 17.59 6.93 5.24
N ASN A 111 17.62 6.16 6.33
CA ASN A 111 18.80 5.39 6.77
C ASN A 111 19.26 4.32 5.77
N ARG A 112 18.42 3.98 4.77
CA ARG A 112 18.83 3.10 3.66
C ARG A 112 19.77 3.81 2.69
N PHE A 113 19.77 5.14 2.70
CA PHE A 113 20.50 5.96 1.77
C PHE A 113 21.66 6.69 2.46
N VAL A 114 21.43 7.30 3.62
CA VAL A 114 22.44 8.11 4.32
C VAL A 114 22.67 7.61 5.74
N SER A 115 23.72 8.10 6.41
CA SER A 115 24.00 7.73 7.80
C SER A 115 22.87 8.17 8.73
N LYS A 116 22.73 7.51 9.90
CA LYS A 116 21.71 7.86 10.90
C LYS A 116 21.73 9.34 11.30
N GLU A 117 22.93 9.91 11.44
CA GLU A 117 23.12 11.32 11.76
C GLU A 117 22.61 12.23 10.63
N SER A 118 22.93 11.89 9.37
CA SER A 118 22.43 12.63 8.21
C SER A 118 20.91 12.52 8.06
N SER A 119 20.35 11.33 8.29
CA SER A 119 18.89 11.13 8.28
C SER A 119 18.19 11.98 9.34
N GLU A 120 18.78 12.11 10.53
CA GLU A 120 18.22 12.91 11.62
C GLU A 120 18.28 14.41 11.31
N GLU A 121 19.38 14.88 10.72
CA GLU A 121 19.50 16.25 10.21
C GLU A 121 18.44 16.54 9.14
N VAL A 122 18.28 15.64 8.16
CA VAL A 122 17.28 15.78 7.08
C VAL A 122 15.86 15.81 7.64
N PHE A 123 15.51 14.86 8.52
CA PHE A 123 14.20 14.82 9.14
C PHE A 123 13.90 16.13 9.88
N SER A 124 14.78 16.53 10.80
CA SER A 124 14.58 17.76 11.59
C SER A 124 14.47 19.00 10.71
N ARG A 125 15.25 19.09 9.62
CA ARG A 125 15.22 20.23 8.70
C ARG A 125 13.93 20.28 7.90
N CYS A 126 13.48 19.15 7.38
CA CYS A 126 12.34 19.10 6.46
C CYS A 126 10.98 19.02 7.15
N THR A 127 10.90 18.58 8.41
CA THR A 127 9.61 18.46 9.13
C THR A 127 9.44 19.45 10.28
N GLY A 128 10.49 20.17 10.68
CA GLY A 128 10.48 20.98 11.92
C GLY A 128 9.65 22.27 11.86
N ASN A 129 9.50 22.90 10.69
CA ASN A 129 8.84 24.20 10.51
C ASN A 129 7.84 24.18 9.34
N VAL A 130 7.01 23.14 9.29
CA VAL A 130 6.05 22.95 8.20
C VAL A 130 4.71 23.55 8.58
N VAL A 131 4.15 24.39 7.71
CA VAL A 131 2.78 24.91 7.87
C VAL A 131 1.82 23.93 7.18
N PRO A 132 0.90 23.29 7.92
CA PRO A 132 -0.04 22.33 7.34
C PRO A 132 -0.93 23.00 6.29
N THR A 133 -0.78 22.56 5.06
CA THR A 133 -1.54 22.99 3.91
C THR A 133 -1.98 21.73 3.18
N TYR A 134 -3.28 21.63 2.94
CA TYR A 134 -3.87 20.47 2.28
C TYR A 134 -3.21 20.24 0.92
N CYS A 135 -2.85 18.99 0.65
CA CYS A 135 -2.12 18.49 -0.50
C CYS A 135 -0.66 18.94 -0.62
N SER A 136 -0.35 20.21 -0.39
CA SER A 136 0.99 20.74 -0.69
C SER A 136 2.05 20.34 0.33
N THR A 137 1.68 20.21 1.62
CA THR A 137 2.62 19.90 2.70
C THR A 137 3.40 18.61 2.47
N ALA A 138 2.71 17.54 2.09
CA ALA A 138 3.35 16.25 1.83
C ALA A 138 4.37 16.33 0.70
N PHE A 139 4.02 17.05 -0.37
CA PHE A 139 4.87 17.23 -1.54
C PHE A 139 6.14 18.04 -1.20
N GLU A 140 5.98 19.15 -0.47
CA GLU A 140 7.09 20.03 -0.07
C GLU A 140 8.08 19.32 0.86
N VAL A 141 7.57 18.55 1.82
CA VAL A 141 8.41 17.76 2.72
C VAL A 141 9.13 16.65 1.97
N TYR A 142 8.45 15.95 1.06
CA TYR A 142 9.09 14.93 0.24
C TYR A 142 10.20 15.50 -0.64
N GLN A 143 9.94 16.63 -1.32
CA GLN A 143 10.93 17.32 -2.13
C GLN A 143 12.16 17.74 -1.29
N CYS A 144 11.93 18.36 -0.13
CA CYS A 144 13.01 18.73 0.80
C CYS A 144 13.87 17.53 1.22
N ILE A 145 13.22 16.41 1.59
CA ILE A 145 13.92 15.19 1.98
C ILE A 145 14.74 14.66 0.80
N TYR A 146 14.16 14.60 -0.40
CA TYR A 146 14.85 14.12 -1.59
C TYR A 146 16.11 14.93 -1.89
N GLU A 147 15.99 16.26 -1.94
CA GLU A 147 17.10 17.16 -2.25
C GLU A 147 18.25 17.03 -1.24
N HIS A 148 17.94 17.01 0.07
CA HIS A 148 18.99 16.91 1.09
C HIS A 148 19.55 15.49 1.27
N VAL A 149 18.76 14.43 1.07
CA VAL A 149 19.28 13.06 1.03
C VAL A 149 20.24 12.92 -0.16
N ASN A 150 19.86 13.41 -1.34
CA ASN A 150 20.71 13.35 -2.52
C ASN A 150 22.00 14.18 -2.35
N GLN A 151 21.91 15.37 -1.72
CA GLN A 151 23.09 16.16 -1.37
C GLN A 151 24.03 15.38 -0.45
N LYS A 152 23.52 14.83 0.67
CA LYS A 152 24.32 14.05 1.63
C LYS A 152 24.87 12.77 1.04
N TRP A 153 24.11 12.12 0.17
CA TRP A 153 24.55 10.96 -0.61
C TRP A 153 25.76 11.32 -1.45
N ASN A 154 25.69 12.42 -2.23
CA ASN A 154 26.80 12.86 -3.08
C ASN A 154 28.03 13.35 -2.29
N GLU A 155 27.82 13.99 -1.12
CA GLU A 155 28.91 14.39 -0.20
C GLU A 155 29.59 13.18 0.46
N GLY A 156 28.87 12.09 0.71
CA GLY A 156 29.43 10.84 1.25
C GLY A 156 30.08 9.93 0.20
N ASN A 157 29.74 10.09 -1.08
CA ASN A 157 30.07 9.11 -2.11
C ASN A 157 31.50 9.22 -2.68
N TRP A 158 32.30 10.25 -2.36
CA TRP A 158 33.71 10.28 -2.76
C TRP A 158 34.54 9.22 -2.02
N TYR A 159 34.14 8.90 -0.78
CA TYR A 159 34.72 7.82 0.03
C TYR A 159 34.18 6.44 -0.39
N LEU A 160 32.91 6.36 -0.80
CA LEU A 160 32.33 5.12 -1.31
C LEU A 160 32.82 4.78 -2.71
N VAL A 161 33.09 5.73 -3.62
CA VAL A 161 33.72 5.41 -4.92
C VAL A 161 35.12 4.81 -4.75
N THR A 162 35.89 5.30 -3.77
CA THR A 162 37.21 4.73 -3.44
C THR A 162 37.11 3.40 -2.70
N VAL A 163 36.15 3.23 -1.79
CA VAL A 163 35.87 1.95 -1.12
C VAL A 163 35.23 0.93 -2.07
N VAL A 164 34.41 1.34 -3.03
CA VAL A 164 33.77 0.50 -4.05
C VAL A 164 34.80 0.04 -5.05
N LEU A 165 35.79 0.83 -5.45
CA LEU A 165 36.93 0.35 -6.25
C LEU A 165 37.73 -0.75 -5.53
N VAL A 166 37.93 -0.61 -4.22
CA VAL A 166 38.61 -1.62 -3.38
C VAL A 166 37.71 -2.83 -3.11
N ALA A 167 36.40 -2.62 -2.94
CA ALA A 167 35.41 -3.67 -2.74
C ALA A 167 35.10 -4.41 -4.04
N LEU A 168 35.18 -3.79 -5.22
CA LEU A 168 35.05 -4.45 -6.52
C LEU A 168 36.17 -5.48 -6.72
N LEU A 169 37.38 -5.16 -6.25
CA LEU A 169 38.51 -6.10 -6.22
C LEU A 169 38.30 -7.26 -5.24
N VAL A 170 37.47 -7.09 -4.22
CA VAL A 170 37.13 -8.14 -3.21
C VAL A 170 35.85 -8.91 -3.60
N LEU A 171 34.89 -8.28 -4.27
CA LEU A 171 33.62 -8.84 -4.74
C LEU A 171 33.80 -9.80 -5.92
N LEU A 172 34.88 -9.66 -6.70
CA LEU A 172 35.27 -10.70 -7.67
C LEU A 172 35.63 -12.05 -7.01
N ALA A 173 35.66 -12.14 -5.67
CA ALA A 173 35.97 -13.37 -4.93
C ALA A 173 34.87 -13.88 -3.98
N SER A 174 33.66 -13.29 -3.94
CA SER A 174 32.55 -13.89 -3.16
C SER A 174 31.17 -13.47 -3.65
N ASN A 175 30.33 -14.46 -3.98
CA ASN A 175 28.94 -14.28 -4.38
C ASN A 175 28.09 -13.86 -3.18
N GLY A 176 27.64 -12.61 -3.18
CA GLY A 176 26.77 -12.02 -2.15
C GLY A 176 25.28 -12.32 -2.36
N CYS A 177 24.51 -12.13 -1.28
CA CYS A 177 23.06 -12.33 -1.20
C CYS A 177 22.28 -11.67 -2.34
N ASN A 178 21.52 -12.46 -3.09
CA ASN A 178 20.52 -11.97 -4.03
C ASN A 178 19.29 -11.47 -3.24
N ALA A 179 19.03 -10.16 -3.27
CA ALA A 179 17.65 -9.72 -3.18
C ALA A 179 16.92 -10.35 -4.37
N GLN A 180 15.95 -11.23 -4.12
CA GLN A 180 15.19 -11.90 -5.18
C GLN A 180 14.54 -10.82 -6.05
N ASP A 181 14.90 -10.76 -7.33
CA ASP A 181 14.44 -9.73 -8.27
C ASP A 181 13.01 -10.02 -8.74
N PHE A 182 12.04 -9.86 -7.84
CA PHE A 182 10.62 -10.09 -8.11
C PHE A 182 10.09 -9.10 -9.16
N LYS A 183 10.62 -7.87 -9.20
CA LYS A 183 10.25 -6.88 -10.20
C LYS A 183 10.75 -7.30 -11.60
N GLY A 184 12.01 -7.73 -11.72
CA GLY A 184 12.54 -8.25 -12.97
C GLY A 184 11.80 -9.51 -13.43
N ALA A 185 11.37 -10.37 -12.50
CA ALA A 185 10.54 -11.53 -12.82
C ALA A 185 9.17 -11.13 -13.41
N ILE A 186 8.48 -10.15 -12.82
CA ILE A 186 7.23 -9.61 -13.37
C ILE A 186 7.48 -8.99 -14.74
N ASP A 187 8.41 -8.04 -14.84
CA ASP A 187 8.66 -7.30 -16.09
C ASP A 187 9.03 -8.26 -17.24
N HIS A 188 9.75 -9.36 -16.94
CA HIS A 188 10.07 -10.41 -17.91
C HIS A 188 8.85 -11.26 -18.29
N CYS A 189 8.12 -11.82 -17.32
CA CYS A 189 7.01 -12.71 -17.60
C CYS A 189 5.82 -11.97 -18.24
N THR A 190 5.55 -10.73 -17.84
CA THR A 190 4.50 -9.91 -18.47
C THR A 190 4.79 -9.70 -19.95
N LYS A 191 6.07 -9.52 -20.31
CA LYS A 191 6.50 -9.37 -21.70
C LYS A 191 6.43 -10.67 -22.50
N ASP A 192 6.82 -11.79 -21.89
CA ASP A 192 6.85 -13.10 -22.57
C ASP A 192 5.46 -13.64 -22.87
N PHE A 193 4.47 -13.30 -22.03
CA PHE A 193 3.09 -13.77 -22.15
C PHE A 193 2.09 -12.70 -22.59
N ASP A 194 2.54 -11.47 -22.87
CA ASP A 194 1.71 -10.32 -23.26
C ASP A 194 0.54 -10.07 -22.29
N ILE A 195 0.85 -10.15 -20.99
CA ILE A 195 -0.15 -10.04 -19.91
C ILE A 195 -0.41 -8.57 -19.58
N ASP A 196 -1.68 -8.21 -19.39
CA ASP A 196 -2.03 -6.88 -18.89
C ASP A 196 -1.60 -6.72 -17.42
N MET A 197 -1.07 -5.55 -17.07
CA MET A 197 -0.72 -5.22 -15.69
C MET A 197 -1.91 -5.32 -14.74
N ASP A 198 -3.14 -5.11 -15.21
CA ASP A 198 -4.34 -5.26 -14.40
C ASP A 198 -4.54 -6.72 -13.93
N ILE A 199 -4.24 -7.71 -14.79
CA ILE A 199 -4.25 -9.14 -14.44
C ILE A 199 -3.16 -9.43 -13.40
N VAL A 200 -1.95 -8.91 -13.59
CA VAL A 200 -0.84 -9.08 -12.62
C VAL A 200 -1.22 -8.52 -11.26
N ILE A 201 -1.93 -7.41 -11.24
CA ILE A 201 -2.44 -6.77 -10.02
C ILE A 201 -3.52 -7.65 -9.37
N SER A 202 -4.50 -8.16 -10.12
CA SER A 202 -5.54 -9.06 -9.62
C SER A 202 -4.95 -10.29 -8.93
N LEU A 203 -4.00 -10.98 -9.58
CA LEU A 203 -3.30 -12.13 -9.02
C LEU A 203 -2.54 -11.80 -7.74
N LYS A 204 -1.87 -10.64 -7.69
CA LYS A 204 -1.15 -10.18 -6.50
C LYS A 204 -2.07 -9.98 -5.30
N TYR A 205 -3.32 -9.60 -5.52
CA TYR A 205 -4.31 -9.37 -4.46
C TYR A 205 -5.20 -10.58 -4.18
N GLY A 206 -4.91 -11.73 -4.81
CA GLY A 206 -5.64 -12.97 -4.58
C GLY A 206 -6.96 -13.07 -5.35
N ASP A 207 -7.15 -12.25 -6.38
CA ASP A 207 -8.26 -12.43 -7.32
C ASP A 207 -7.83 -13.37 -8.45
N PHE A 208 -8.38 -14.59 -8.41
CA PHE A 208 -8.14 -15.67 -9.36
C PHE A 208 -9.36 -15.95 -10.25
N THR A 209 -10.32 -15.01 -10.32
CA THR A 209 -11.56 -15.18 -11.10
C THR A 209 -11.31 -15.20 -12.60
N GLU A 210 -10.38 -14.37 -13.07
CA GLU A 210 -9.87 -14.41 -14.43
C GLU A 210 -8.76 -15.47 -14.52
N ARG A 211 -9.12 -16.64 -15.05
CA ARG A 211 -8.22 -17.78 -15.23
C ARG A 211 -8.30 -18.29 -16.66
N ASP A 212 -7.15 -18.25 -17.33
CA ASP A 212 -6.96 -18.83 -18.65
C ASP A 212 -5.55 -19.44 -18.78
N PRO A 213 -5.25 -20.17 -19.88
CA PRO A 213 -3.95 -20.81 -20.05
C PRO A 213 -2.75 -19.86 -20.10
N LEU A 214 -2.92 -18.60 -20.56
CA LEU A 214 -1.84 -17.60 -20.57
C LEU A 214 -1.53 -17.14 -19.15
N ILE A 215 -2.55 -16.88 -18.35
CA ILE A 215 -2.44 -16.49 -16.94
C ILE A 215 -1.76 -17.61 -16.13
N GLU A 216 -2.12 -18.86 -16.40
CA GLU A 216 -1.48 -20.02 -15.77
C GLU A 216 0.02 -20.07 -16.08
N CYS A 217 0.40 -19.90 -17.35
CA CYS A 217 1.81 -19.96 -17.74
C CYS A 217 2.60 -18.71 -17.32
N PHE A 218 1.98 -17.54 -17.28
CA PHE A 218 2.56 -16.33 -16.68
C PHE A 218 2.88 -16.55 -15.21
N THR A 219 1.96 -17.15 -14.46
CA THR A 219 2.12 -17.39 -13.02
C THR A 219 3.21 -18.44 -12.76
N GLU A 220 3.30 -19.48 -13.59
CA GLU A 220 4.42 -20.42 -13.56
C GLU A 220 5.78 -19.75 -13.84
N CYS A 221 5.84 -18.90 -14.88
CA CYS A 221 7.04 -18.13 -15.18
C CYS A 221 7.45 -17.27 -13.98
N LEU A 222 6.49 -16.58 -13.36
CA LEU A 222 6.71 -15.76 -12.18
C LEU A 222 7.27 -16.58 -11.02
N MET A 223 6.69 -17.74 -10.76
CA MET A 223 7.11 -18.66 -9.69
C MET A 223 8.54 -19.16 -9.92
N LYS A 224 8.92 -19.49 -11.15
CA LYS A 224 10.28 -19.92 -11.50
C LYS A 224 11.31 -18.81 -11.44
N LYS A 225 11.03 -17.67 -12.07
CA LYS A 225 11.95 -16.52 -12.10
C LYS A 225 12.14 -15.91 -10.72
N SER A 226 11.12 -15.98 -9.88
CA SER A 226 11.18 -15.59 -8.47
C SER A 226 11.75 -16.68 -7.55
N GLY A 227 12.20 -17.81 -8.10
CA GLY A 227 12.88 -18.88 -7.38
C GLY A 227 12.01 -19.70 -6.42
N PHE A 228 10.69 -19.48 -6.42
CA PHE A 228 9.74 -20.26 -5.61
C PHE A 228 9.55 -21.68 -6.15
N MET A 229 9.74 -21.85 -7.46
CA MET A 229 9.58 -23.12 -8.16
C MET A 229 10.82 -23.42 -9.00
N TYR A 230 11.22 -24.69 -9.05
CA TYR A 230 12.34 -25.17 -9.86
C TYR A 230 11.83 -25.82 -11.15
N ASP A 231 12.74 -26.11 -12.08
CA ASP A 231 12.41 -26.75 -13.36
C ASP A 231 11.96 -28.21 -13.23
N ASP A 232 12.28 -28.87 -12.12
CA ASP A 232 11.80 -30.21 -11.77
C ASP A 232 10.44 -30.20 -11.06
N TYR A 233 9.78 -29.04 -11.02
CA TYR A 233 8.47 -28.79 -10.38
C TYR A 233 8.49 -28.89 -8.86
N THR A 234 9.66 -28.97 -8.23
CA THR A 234 9.79 -28.84 -6.78
C THR A 234 9.78 -27.38 -6.35
N TYR A 235 9.46 -27.12 -5.08
CA TYR A 235 9.33 -25.76 -4.55
C TYR A 235 10.43 -25.41 -3.56
N ASN A 236 10.80 -24.13 -3.53
CA ASN A 236 11.77 -23.62 -2.58
C ASN A 236 11.09 -23.31 -1.23
N LYS A 237 11.10 -24.32 -0.34
CA LYS A 237 10.52 -24.23 1.00
C LYS A 237 10.92 -22.95 1.75
N THR A 238 12.21 -22.63 1.77
CA THR A 238 12.74 -21.49 2.51
C THR A 238 12.19 -20.17 1.99
N LEU A 239 12.10 -20.01 0.66
CA LEU A 239 11.57 -18.79 0.06
C LEU A 239 10.06 -18.66 0.28
N ILE A 240 9.29 -19.73 0.12
CA ILE A 240 7.82 -19.70 0.30
C ILE A 240 7.46 -19.37 1.75
N ILE A 241 8.08 -20.04 2.71
CA ILE A 241 7.87 -19.75 4.14
C ILE A 241 8.33 -18.33 4.47
N GLY A 242 9.50 -17.91 3.95
CA GLY A 242 9.99 -16.54 4.15
C GLY A 242 9.04 -15.48 3.57
N PHE A 243 8.41 -15.76 2.43
CA PHE A 243 7.42 -14.89 1.80
C PHE A 243 6.13 -14.81 2.61
N ALA A 244 5.58 -15.96 3.04
CA ALA A 244 4.37 -16.04 3.86
C ALA A 244 4.58 -15.43 5.25
N GLY A 245 5.76 -15.62 5.84
CA GLY A 245 6.17 -15.04 7.13
C GLY A 245 6.29 -13.52 7.15
N ARG A 246 6.12 -12.84 6.01
CA ARG A 246 5.94 -11.38 5.97
C ARG A 246 4.57 -10.93 6.48
N TYR A 247 3.60 -11.84 6.46
CA TYR A 247 2.20 -11.57 6.80
C TYR A 247 1.69 -12.45 7.95
N LEU A 248 2.35 -13.57 8.21
CA LEU A 248 1.96 -14.57 9.19
C LEU A 248 3.06 -14.79 10.23
N GLU A 249 2.68 -15.28 11.40
CA GLU A 249 3.63 -15.82 12.38
C GLU A 249 4.33 -17.07 11.83
N PRO A 250 5.50 -17.46 12.37
CA PRO A 250 6.30 -18.56 11.83
C PRO A 250 5.54 -19.88 11.66
N GLU A 251 4.61 -20.19 12.58
CA GLU A 251 3.77 -21.39 12.51
C GLU A 251 2.77 -21.32 11.34
N GLY A 252 2.09 -20.18 11.15
CA GLY A 252 1.18 -19.96 10.02
C GLY A 252 1.92 -19.99 8.68
N ALA A 253 3.13 -19.43 8.60
CA ALA A 253 3.95 -19.48 7.40
C ALA A 253 4.38 -20.92 7.03
N GLN A 254 4.64 -21.76 8.04
CA GLN A 254 4.93 -23.18 7.86
C GLN A 254 3.70 -23.94 7.34
N ILE A 255 2.51 -23.64 7.89
CA ILE A 255 1.22 -24.20 7.44
C ILE A 255 0.95 -23.89 5.96
N VAL A 256 1.25 -22.66 5.51
CA VAL A 256 1.11 -22.29 4.10
C VAL A 256 1.92 -23.22 3.19
N TYR A 257 3.17 -23.50 3.53
CA TYR A 257 3.98 -24.42 2.72
C TYR A 257 3.45 -25.85 2.78
N ASP A 258 3.15 -26.35 3.98
CA ASP A 258 2.76 -27.74 4.19
C ASP A 258 1.39 -28.06 3.54
N ASN A 259 0.48 -27.09 3.46
CA ASN A 259 -0.82 -27.25 2.80
C ASN A 259 -0.72 -27.20 1.26
N CYS A 260 0.31 -26.56 0.72
CA CYS A 260 0.41 -26.26 -0.71
C CYS A 260 1.44 -27.10 -1.46
N ILE A 261 2.45 -27.66 -0.78
CA ILE A 261 3.56 -28.42 -1.38
C ILE A 261 3.12 -29.55 -2.33
N ASP A 262 1.97 -30.17 -2.07
CA ASP A 262 1.44 -31.28 -2.87
C ASP A 262 0.44 -30.85 -3.97
N ARG A 263 0.30 -29.53 -4.23
CA ARG A 263 -0.57 -28.99 -5.29
C ARG A 263 0.12 -29.12 -6.65
N PHE A 264 -0.29 -30.15 -7.40
CA PHE A 264 0.16 -30.37 -8.77
C PHE A 264 -1.02 -30.34 -9.75
N GLY A 265 -0.84 -29.56 -10.82
CA GLY A 265 -1.77 -29.44 -11.93
C GLY A 265 -1.53 -30.47 -13.03
N GLN A 266 -2.42 -30.49 -14.02
CA GLN A 266 -2.28 -31.36 -15.21
C GLN A 266 -1.12 -30.96 -16.12
N THR A 267 -0.76 -29.67 -16.09
CA THR A 267 0.37 -29.11 -16.84
C THR A 267 1.28 -28.33 -15.90
N VAL A 268 2.49 -28.05 -16.37
CA VAL A 268 3.47 -27.21 -15.67
C VAL A 268 2.88 -25.84 -15.30
N CYS A 269 2.18 -25.21 -16.24
CA CYS A 269 1.53 -23.92 -16.03
C CYS A 269 0.45 -24.00 -14.93
N VAL A 270 -0.39 -25.05 -14.99
CA VAL A 270 -1.43 -25.29 -13.99
C VAL A 270 -0.80 -25.53 -12.61
N THR A 271 0.29 -26.29 -12.54
CA THR A 271 1.03 -26.54 -11.29
C THR A 271 1.58 -25.25 -10.68
N GLY A 272 2.18 -24.37 -11.48
CA GLY A 272 2.67 -23.07 -11.01
C GLY A 272 1.53 -22.18 -10.50
N PHE A 273 0.42 -22.14 -11.23
CA PHE A 273 -0.77 -21.37 -10.86
C PHE A 273 -1.45 -21.88 -9.59
N GLU A 274 -1.74 -23.18 -9.50
CA GLU A 274 -2.42 -23.78 -8.34
C GLU A 274 -1.60 -23.65 -7.06
N MET A 275 -0.28 -23.74 -7.15
CA MET A 275 0.60 -23.47 -6.02
C MET A 275 0.49 -22.00 -5.59
N TYR A 276 0.60 -21.06 -6.54
CA TYR A 276 0.52 -19.63 -6.25
C TYR A 276 -0.83 -19.26 -5.62
N GLN A 277 -1.94 -19.77 -6.17
CA GLN A 277 -3.28 -19.61 -5.63
C GLN A 277 -3.40 -20.20 -4.22
N CYS A 278 -2.92 -21.43 -4.00
CA CYS A 278 -2.96 -22.08 -2.70
C CYS A 278 -2.20 -21.28 -1.63
N ILE A 279 -1.03 -20.73 -1.98
CA ILE A 279 -0.24 -19.89 -1.06
C ILE A 279 -1.07 -18.67 -0.62
N HIS A 280 -1.76 -18.01 -1.56
CA HIS A 280 -2.61 -16.86 -1.26
C HIS A 280 -3.82 -17.24 -0.42
N GLU A 281 -4.60 -18.24 -0.82
CA GLU A 281 -5.80 -18.68 -0.11
C GLU A 281 -5.48 -19.13 1.32
N THR A 282 -4.41 -19.91 1.49
CA THR A 282 -3.98 -20.40 2.81
C THR A 282 -3.43 -19.26 3.66
N ALA A 283 -2.69 -18.32 3.07
CA ALA A 283 -2.20 -17.17 3.82
C ALA A 283 -3.35 -16.27 4.31
N VAL A 284 -4.38 -16.06 3.48
CA VAL A 284 -5.58 -15.33 3.88
C VAL A 284 -6.35 -16.08 4.96
N SER A 285 -6.50 -17.41 4.85
CA SER A 285 -7.18 -18.19 5.88
C SER A 285 -6.43 -18.14 7.22
N GLU A 286 -5.11 -18.31 7.24
CA GLU A 286 -4.31 -18.22 8.48
C GLU A 286 -4.32 -16.80 9.08
N TRP A 287 -4.32 -15.77 8.24
CA TRP A 287 -4.41 -14.36 8.69
C TRP A 287 -5.76 -14.08 9.37
N MET A 288 -6.86 -14.64 8.86
CA MET A 288 -8.20 -14.52 9.44
C MET A 288 -8.37 -15.26 10.77
N HIS A 289 -7.56 -16.28 11.05
CA HIS A 289 -7.59 -17.04 12.31
C HIS A 289 -6.63 -16.49 13.39
N SER A 290 -5.87 -15.42 13.10
CA SER A 290 -4.95 -14.81 14.06
C SER A 290 -5.68 -14.23 15.29
N PRO A 291 -5.24 -14.52 16.53
CA PRO A 291 -5.91 -14.11 17.78
C PRO A 291 -5.98 -12.59 17.98
N VAL A 292 -5.26 -11.80 17.17
CA VAL A 292 -5.30 -10.33 17.15
C VAL A 292 -6.66 -9.80 16.70
N LEU A 293 -7.37 -10.50 15.80
CA LEU A 293 -8.70 -10.09 15.34
C LEU A 293 -9.81 -10.54 16.31
N LEU A 294 -9.63 -11.68 16.99
CA LEU A 294 -10.57 -12.23 17.97
C LEU A 294 -10.72 -11.32 19.21
N PHE A 295 -9.69 -10.54 19.54
CA PHE A 295 -9.73 -9.55 20.62
C PHE A 295 -10.42 -8.24 20.23
N CYS A 296 -10.47 -7.90 18.93
CA CYS A 296 -11.25 -6.77 18.42
C CYS A 296 -12.74 -7.10 18.25
N ALA A 297 -13.08 -8.39 18.07
CA ALA A 297 -14.47 -8.84 17.94
C ALA A 297 -15.23 -8.87 19.29
N THR A 298 -14.56 -9.05 20.43
CA THR A 298 -15.24 -9.21 21.74
C THR A 298 -15.70 -7.89 22.38
N VAL A 299 -15.31 -6.73 21.84
CA VAL A 299 -15.84 -5.41 22.28
C VAL A 299 -17.04 -4.95 21.43
N LEU A 300 -17.36 -5.63 20.33
CA LEU A 300 -18.50 -5.28 19.45
C LEU A 300 -19.66 -6.29 19.46
N LEU A 301 -19.60 -7.33 20.29
CA LEU A 301 -20.69 -8.29 20.48
C LEU A 301 -21.61 -7.91 21.65
N ALA A 302 -22.28 -6.77 21.49
CA ALA A 302 -23.52 -6.47 22.20
C ALA A 302 -24.50 -5.74 21.28
N THR A 303 -24.83 -6.34 20.13
CA THR A 303 -26.19 -6.51 19.58
C THR A 303 -26.11 -7.11 18.16
N ALA A 304 -26.79 -8.25 18.00
CA ALA A 304 -27.17 -8.96 16.76
C ALA A 304 -27.72 -8.00 15.66
N THR A 305 -27.73 -8.25 14.35
CA THR A 305 -27.55 -9.44 13.49
C THR A 305 -27.45 -8.97 12.03
N VAL A 306 -26.63 -9.67 11.23
CA VAL A 306 -26.67 -9.88 9.76
C VAL A 306 -27.44 -8.83 8.92
N GLY A 307 -26.70 -7.85 8.41
CA GLY A 307 -26.90 -7.32 7.06
C GLY A 307 -25.63 -7.65 6.29
N GLN A 308 -25.73 -8.26 5.11
CA GLN A 308 -24.54 -8.49 4.29
C GLN A 308 -23.87 -7.12 4.03
N PRO A 309 -22.55 -6.96 4.29
CA PRO A 309 -21.85 -5.77 3.86
C PRO A 309 -21.98 -5.63 2.34
N LEU A 310 -22.13 -4.39 1.86
CA LEU A 310 -22.07 -4.09 0.44
C LEU A 310 -20.80 -4.71 -0.15
N ASN A 311 -20.86 -5.26 -1.38
CA ASN A 311 -19.66 -5.73 -2.04
C ASN A 311 -18.77 -4.54 -2.45
N ASP A 312 -17.46 -4.76 -2.58
CA ASP A 312 -16.49 -3.69 -2.81
C ASP A 312 -16.77 -2.87 -4.08
N GLU A 313 -17.42 -3.48 -5.09
CA GLU A 313 -17.81 -2.81 -6.33
C GLU A 313 -18.97 -1.81 -6.12
N GLN A 314 -19.98 -2.19 -5.33
CA GLN A 314 -21.11 -1.31 -5.00
C GLN A 314 -20.67 -0.14 -4.11
N VAL A 315 -19.74 -0.39 -3.18
CA VAL A 315 -19.14 0.66 -2.36
C VAL A 315 -18.38 1.66 -3.23
N LYS A 316 -17.51 1.18 -4.14
CA LYS A 316 -16.75 2.05 -5.06
C LYS A 316 -17.65 2.90 -5.98
N LYS A 317 -18.75 2.34 -6.52
CA LYS A 317 -19.70 3.10 -7.35
C LYS A 317 -20.43 4.17 -6.54
N ALA A 318 -20.86 3.84 -5.32
CA ALA A 318 -21.48 4.81 -4.42
C ALA A 318 -20.50 5.93 -4.02
N GLU A 319 -19.23 5.59 -3.75
CA GLU A 319 -18.18 6.57 -3.49
C GLU A 319 -17.93 7.48 -4.69
N GLY A 320 -17.91 6.94 -5.92
CA GLY A 320 -17.79 7.73 -7.14
C GLY A 320 -18.91 8.77 -7.31
N PHE A 321 -20.17 8.39 -7.07
CA PHE A 321 -21.31 9.32 -7.11
C PHE A 321 -21.21 10.39 -6.01
N ALA A 322 -20.79 10.00 -4.80
CA ALA A 322 -20.60 10.93 -3.70
C ALA A 322 -19.49 11.95 -3.99
N VAL A 323 -18.34 11.51 -4.52
CA VAL A 323 -17.23 12.40 -4.88
C VAL A 323 -17.64 13.38 -5.98
N GLY A 324 -18.26 12.89 -7.06
CA GLY A 324 -18.73 13.76 -8.15
C GLY A 324 -19.78 14.79 -7.72
N CYS A 325 -20.51 14.51 -6.63
CA CYS A 325 -21.46 15.47 -6.05
C CYS A 325 -20.78 16.45 -5.07
N LEU A 326 -19.77 16.01 -4.31
CA LEU A 326 -19.03 16.89 -3.40
C LEU A 326 -18.34 18.06 -4.12
N GLU A 327 -17.91 17.87 -5.37
CA GLU A 327 -17.33 18.95 -6.19
C GLU A 327 -18.26 20.17 -6.34
N GLN A 328 -19.58 19.97 -6.22
CA GLN A 328 -20.59 21.03 -6.35
C GLN A 328 -20.85 21.77 -5.03
N PHE A 329 -20.43 21.22 -3.89
CA PHE A 329 -20.76 21.72 -2.55
C PHE A 329 -19.49 21.90 -1.70
N LYS A 330 -18.88 23.08 -1.83
CA LYS A 330 -17.56 23.40 -1.26
C LYS A 330 -17.50 23.40 0.27
N THR A 331 -18.64 23.45 0.96
CA THR A 331 -18.66 23.45 2.43
C THR A 331 -18.84 22.06 3.03
N LEU A 332 -19.23 21.08 2.21
CA LEU A 332 -19.34 19.69 2.63
C LEU A 332 -17.97 19.02 2.67
N ASN A 333 -17.76 18.24 3.72
CA ASN A 333 -16.53 17.48 3.93
C ASN A 333 -16.88 16.02 4.29
N LYS A 334 -15.85 15.17 4.41
CA LYS A 334 -16.02 13.75 4.70
C LYS A 334 -16.79 13.48 6.01
N GLU A 335 -16.69 14.35 7.00
CA GLU A 335 -17.41 14.19 8.27
C GLU A 335 -18.93 14.23 8.07
N HIS A 336 -19.44 15.14 7.24
CA HIS A 336 -20.88 15.21 6.92
C HIS A 336 -21.37 13.96 6.20
N LEU A 337 -20.54 13.37 5.32
CA LEU A 337 -20.88 12.12 4.64
C LEU A 337 -20.91 10.91 5.57
N LEU A 338 -19.98 10.85 6.53
CA LEU A 338 -19.95 9.80 7.54
C LEU A 338 -21.20 9.85 8.42
N LEU A 339 -21.60 11.04 8.86
CA LEU A 339 -22.84 11.23 9.63
C LEU A 339 -24.08 10.78 8.84
N LEU A 340 -24.20 11.19 7.57
CA LEU A 340 -25.28 10.75 6.68
C LEU A 340 -25.31 9.23 6.49
N ARG A 341 -24.15 8.61 6.26
CA ARG A 341 -24.00 7.15 6.12
C ARG A 341 -24.41 6.40 7.39
N ASP A 342 -24.10 6.96 8.55
CA ASP A 342 -24.39 6.33 9.83
C ASP A 342 -25.84 6.59 10.28
N GLY A 343 -26.59 7.42 9.53
CA GLY A 343 -27.96 7.82 9.83
C GLY A 343 -28.06 8.89 10.93
N ASP A 344 -26.97 9.60 11.19
CA ASP A 344 -26.95 10.77 12.06
C ASP A 344 -27.26 12.02 11.23
N PHE A 345 -28.50 12.50 11.37
CA PHE A 345 -28.98 13.68 10.65
C PHE A 345 -28.85 14.98 11.46
N SER A 346 -28.11 14.98 12.57
CA SER A 346 -27.99 16.13 13.49
C SER A 346 -27.31 17.36 12.89
N LYS A 347 -26.49 17.18 11.85
CA LYS A 347 -25.75 18.25 11.15
C LYS A 347 -26.24 18.50 9.71
N VAL A 348 -27.46 18.08 9.37
CA VAL A 348 -27.99 18.27 8.00
C VAL A 348 -28.41 19.72 7.77
N ASP A 349 -27.74 20.36 6.82
CA ASP A 349 -28.05 21.71 6.35
C ASP A 349 -28.56 21.72 4.89
N GLY A 350 -28.77 22.91 4.31
CA GLY A 350 -29.27 23.04 2.94
C GLY A 350 -28.35 22.42 1.89
N GLU A 351 -27.03 22.56 2.02
CA GLU A 351 -26.07 21.97 1.10
C GLU A 351 -26.07 20.44 1.21
N THR A 352 -26.15 19.90 2.43
CA THR A 352 -26.24 18.46 2.68
C THR A 352 -27.47 17.85 2.02
N LYS A 353 -28.61 18.54 2.08
CA LYS A 353 -29.86 18.11 1.40
C LYS A 353 -29.68 18.10 -0.12
N CYS A 354 -29.04 19.11 -0.68
CA CYS A 354 -28.80 19.18 -2.12
C CYS A 354 -27.72 18.22 -2.61
N PHE A 355 -26.76 17.87 -1.76
CA PHE A 355 -25.83 16.78 -1.98
C PHE A 355 -26.58 15.44 -2.11
N LEU A 356 -27.51 15.14 -1.20
CA LEU A 356 -28.33 13.92 -1.29
C LEU A 356 -29.16 13.88 -2.58
N ARG A 357 -29.70 15.03 -3.02
CA ARG A 357 -30.36 15.11 -4.33
C ARG A 357 -29.40 14.75 -5.46
N CYS A 358 -28.23 15.38 -5.53
CA CYS A 358 -27.23 15.09 -6.55
C CYS A 358 -26.86 13.59 -6.55
N PHE A 359 -26.61 13.03 -5.38
CA PHE A 359 -26.24 11.63 -5.21
C PHE A 359 -27.32 10.69 -5.74
N LEU A 360 -28.59 10.90 -5.35
CA LEU A 360 -29.71 10.08 -5.81
C LEU A 360 -29.93 10.20 -7.33
N GLN A 361 -29.68 11.39 -7.91
CA GLN A 361 -29.77 11.60 -9.36
C GLN A 361 -28.66 10.86 -10.12
N GLN A 362 -27.41 10.93 -9.65
CA GLN A 362 -26.31 10.20 -10.26
C GLN A 362 -26.50 8.68 -10.15
N ALA A 363 -26.99 8.22 -9.00
CA ALA A 363 -27.29 6.82 -8.73
C ALA A 363 -28.60 6.32 -9.39
N LYS A 364 -29.34 7.20 -10.08
CA LYS A 364 -30.62 6.93 -10.78
C LYS A 364 -31.82 6.60 -9.88
N PHE A 365 -31.72 6.82 -8.58
CA PHE A 365 -32.85 6.71 -7.66
C PHE A 365 -33.79 7.91 -7.69
N MET A 366 -33.36 9.00 -8.33
CA MET A 366 -34.13 10.22 -8.51
C MET A 366 -33.95 10.73 -9.95
N ASP A 367 -35.02 11.24 -10.54
CA ASP A 367 -34.97 11.85 -11.87
C ASP A 367 -34.48 13.31 -11.84
N ALA A 368 -34.37 13.93 -13.01
CA ALA A 368 -33.90 15.31 -13.15
C ALA A 368 -34.83 16.33 -12.45
N ASP A 369 -36.14 16.05 -12.41
CA ASP A 369 -37.16 16.88 -11.79
C ASP A 369 -37.18 16.75 -10.26
N GLY A 370 -36.50 15.71 -9.74
CA GLY A 370 -36.34 15.48 -8.31
C GLY A 370 -37.38 14.53 -7.72
N LYS A 371 -38.04 13.74 -8.58
CA LYS A 371 -38.96 12.68 -8.18
C LYS A 371 -38.19 11.37 -8.02
N LEU A 372 -38.53 10.61 -6.97
CA LEU A 372 -37.93 9.30 -6.73
C LEU A 372 -38.47 8.28 -7.73
N ASP A 373 -37.57 7.44 -8.25
CA ASP A 373 -37.93 6.31 -9.10
C ASP A 373 -38.23 5.08 -8.23
N ALA A 374 -39.50 4.94 -7.83
CA ALA A 374 -39.95 3.87 -6.96
C ALA A 374 -39.70 2.48 -7.57
N ASP A 375 -39.88 2.31 -8.88
CA ASP A 375 -39.70 1.03 -9.56
C ASP A 375 -38.22 0.64 -9.56
N TYR A 376 -37.33 1.58 -9.84
CA TYR A 376 -35.88 1.35 -9.78
C TYR A 376 -35.39 1.06 -8.35
N VAL A 377 -35.92 1.76 -7.33
CA VAL A 377 -35.60 1.44 -5.93
C VAL A 377 -36.03 0.01 -5.57
N ILE A 378 -37.24 -0.40 -5.98
CA ILE A 378 -37.73 -1.76 -5.74
C ILE A 378 -36.82 -2.78 -6.42
N GLU A 379 -36.48 -2.57 -7.70
CA GLU A 379 -35.61 -3.46 -8.45
C GLU A 379 -34.26 -3.63 -7.76
N ARG A 380 -33.61 -2.53 -7.36
CA ARG A 380 -32.25 -2.57 -6.79
C ARG A 380 -32.19 -3.13 -5.38
N LEU A 381 -33.16 -2.81 -4.53
CA LEU A 381 -33.19 -3.29 -3.14
C LEU A 381 -33.69 -4.75 -3.05
N SER A 382 -34.51 -5.22 -4.01
CA SER A 382 -35.00 -6.61 -4.03
C SER A 382 -33.96 -7.63 -4.53
N VAL A 383 -32.77 -7.18 -4.94
CA VAL A 383 -31.65 -8.08 -5.28
C VAL A 383 -31.20 -8.88 -4.06
N THR A 384 -31.24 -8.27 -2.88
CA THR A 384 -30.75 -8.86 -1.62
C THR A 384 -31.83 -8.96 -0.53
N GLN A 385 -33.00 -8.36 -0.75
CA GLN A 385 -34.10 -8.31 0.21
C GLN A 385 -35.40 -8.87 -0.38
N GLU A 386 -36.32 -9.28 0.49
CA GLU A 386 -37.63 -9.76 0.07
C GLU A 386 -38.44 -8.65 -0.62
N LYS A 387 -38.80 -8.87 -1.88
CA LYS A 387 -39.49 -7.87 -2.73
C LYS A 387 -40.73 -7.26 -2.08
N ALA A 388 -41.55 -8.05 -1.39
CA ALA A 388 -42.75 -7.56 -0.72
C ALA A 388 -42.45 -6.56 0.43
N LYS A 389 -41.36 -6.80 1.18
CA LYS A 389 -40.90 -5.87 2.24
C LYS A 389 -40.34 -4.59 1.63
N VAL A 390 -39.60 -4.71 0.52
CA VAL A 390 -39.06 -3.57 -0.23
C VAL A 390 -40.19 -2.70 -0.79
N GLU A 391 -41.21 -3.29 -1.42
CA GLU A 391 -42.38 -2.57 -1.94
C GLU A 391 -43.14 -1.82 -0.83
N ALA A 392 -43.31 -2.46 0.35
CA ALA A 392 -43.94 -1.83 1.50
C ALA A 392 -43.10 -0.65 2.04
N LEU A 393 -41.78 -0.79 2.08
CA LEU A 393 -40.87 0.28 2.49
C LEU A 393 -40.87 1.44 1.49
N VAL A 394 -40.82 1.16 0.19
CA VAL A 394 -40.84 2.16 -0.88
C VAL A 394 -42.15 2.94 -0.86
N LYS A 395 -43.28 2.25 -0.62
CA LYS A 395 -44.57 2.92 -0.43
C LYS A 395 -44.60 3.79 0.83
N LYS A 396 -43.96 3.35 1.92
CA LYS A 396 -43.91 4.08 3.20
C LYS A 396 -43.00 5.32 3.13
N CYS A 397 -41.89 5.23 2.40
CA CYS A 397 -40.92 6.30 2.23
C CYS A 397 -41.09 7.11 0.93
N GLY A 398 -42.09 6.77 0.11
CA GLY A 398 -42.54 7.60 -0.99
C GLY A 398 -43.00 8.96 -0.46
N VAL A 399 -42.32 10.01 -0.87
CA VAL A 399 -42.57 11.37 -0.36
C VAL A 399 -43.75 11.98 -1.13
N GLU A 400 -44.98 11.78 -0.65
CA GLU A 400 -46.17 12.45 -1.19
C GLU A 400 -46.92 13.29 -0.13
N PRO A 401 -47.37 14.52 -0.47
CA PRO A 401 -47.01 15.28 -1.67
C PRO A 401 -45.53 15.70 -1.63
N HIS A 402 -44.87 15.67 -2.79
CA HIS A 402 -43.47 16.09 -2.88
C HIS A 402 -43.33 17.55 -2.43
N PRO A 403 -42.36 17.87 -1.55
CA PRO A 403 -41.94 19.25 -1.34
C PRO A 403 -41.67 19.93 -2.69
N SER A 404 -41.94 21.24 -2.79
CA SER A 404 -41.53 22.02 -3.97
C SER A 404 -40.01 22.07 -4.14
N ASP A 405 -39.27 21.66 -3.10
CA ASP A 405 -37.81 21.60 -3.08
C ASP A 405 -37.29 20.17 -3.33
N SER A 406 -36.56 20.07 -4.44
CA SER A 406 -35.62 19.02 -4.83
C SER A 406 -34.87 18.31 -3.71
N CYS A 407 -34.15 19.16 -2.99
CA CYS A 407 -33.18 18.78 -1.98
C CYS A 407 -33.88 18.25 -0.72
N GLU A 408 -34.98 18.90 -0.33
CA GLU A 408 -35.82 18.45 0.78
C GLU A 408 -36.47 17.09 0.49
N THR A 409 -36.87 16.85 -0.77
CA THR A 409 -37.42 15.56 -1.20
C THR A 409 -36.40 14.43 -1.06
N ALA A 410 -35.17 14.67 -1.52
CA ALA A 410 -34.07 13.71 -1.40
C ALA A 410 -33.74 13.38 0.05
N PHE A 411 -33.63 14.41 0.90
CA PHE A 411 -33.33 14.24 2.31
C PHE A 411 -34.40 13.44 3.06
N ARG A 412 -35.69 13.80 2.89
CA ARG A 412 -36.79 13.09 3.54
C ARG A 412 -36.88 11.63 3.14
N ALA A 413 -36.56 11.33 1.89
CA ALA A 413 -36.47 9.96 1.41
C ALA A 413 -35.38 9.20 2.18
N VAL A 414 -34.14 9.70 2.14
CA VAL A 414 -32.97 9.07 2.78
C VAL A 414 -33.18 8.90 4.29
N GLU A 415 -33.69 9.92 4.97
CA GLU A 415 -34.02 9.86 6.39
C GLU A 415 -35.05 8.77 6.69
N CYS A 416 -36.12 8.69 5.88
CA CYS A 416 -37.13 7.65 6.04
C CYS A 416 -36.53 6.25 5.83
N TYR A 417 -35.77 6.01 4.77
CA TYR A 417 -35.12 4.72 4.52
C TYR A 417 -34.16 4.35 5.66
N HIS A 418 -33.39 5.30 6.20
CA HIS A 418 -32.50 5.03 7.33
C HIS A 418 -33.25 4.66 8.61
N ARG A 419 -34.35 5.35 8.91
CA ARG A 419 -35.20 5.07 10.07
C ARG A 419 -35.91 3.73 9.95
N GLU A 420 -36.37 3.40 8.75
CA GLU A 420 -37.22 2.26 8.47
C GLU A 420 -36.44 1.02 7.98
N LYS A 421 -35.12 1.09 7.81
CA LYS A 421 -34.28 -0.03 7.34
C LYS A 421 -34.46 -1.31 8.15
N ALA A 422 -34.81 -1.19 9.44
CA ALA A 422 -35.10 -2.33 10.31
C ALA A 422 -36.35 -3.13 9.87
N SER A 423 -37.25 -2.55 9.06
CA SER A 423 -38.41 -3.23 8.48
C SER A 423 -38.09 -4.14 7.29
N LEU A 424 -36.84 -4.09 6.79
CA LEU A 424 -36.32 -5.02 5.78
C LEU A 424 -35.75 -6.31 6.40
N LEU A 425 -35.42 -6.26 7.71
CA LEU A 425 -35.08 -7.44 8.51
C LEU A 425 -36.36 -8.26 8.77
#